data_AF-A0A2W6C0H5-F1
#
_entry.id   AF-A0A2W6C0H5-F1
#
_cell.length_a   1.000
_cell.length_b   1.000
_cell.length_c   1.000
_cell.angle_alpha   90.00
_cell.angle_beta   90.00
_cell.angle_gamma   90.00
#
_symmetry.space_group_name_H-M   'P 1'
#
loop_
_entity.id
_entity.type
_entity.pdbx_description
1 polymer ?
#
loop_
_entity_poly.entity_id
_entity_poly.type
_entity_poly.pdbx_seq_one_letter_code
_entity_poly.pdbx_strand_id
1 'polypeptide(L)'
;MGATMEPTVLRRGIARSAGCAVVAAVTCLPLLAAAPAGAAPGAPGEVQIVHGVRGLLADVWIDGRQVLSAFAPERVTDPLTVSAGAHTLVIRRHGTPSAAKPLLTGVLDVAASAHVTAGIGLNSAGRPFLTTWDDDTASAPLLAHGGSGIEVRDLADAPSVRVVIDGRSLPVLSTKEQAGIRTGIGSHRVEVWTGAGNTRILPAHQVPTQRNVVTGIYLIGIAADSSLGWLAQPLDPGPAAAAMMVVPMRVETGNSGLARDTDRSGWSVDPAWYAVGGGLLIGSAALARRRRFGPLGGRPGSGDL
;
A
#
# COMPACT_ATOMS: atom_id res chain seq x y z
N MET A 1 53.63 58.11 -22.43
CA MET A 1 53.90 59.32 -21.61
C MET A 1 52.58 60.00 -21.29
N GLY A 2 52.36 60.36 -20.01
CA GLY A 2 51.12 60.97 -19.46
C GLY A 2 50.11 59.91 -19.01
N ALA A 3 50.03 59.41 -17.76
CA ALA A 3 50.02 60.01 -16.42
C ALA A 3 48.74 60.81 -16.11
N THR A 4 47.77 60.14 -15.48
CA THR A 4 46.82 60.73 -14.50
C THR A 4 46.39 59.64 -13.51
N MET A 5 47.17 59.50 -12.43
CA MET A 5 46.70 58.94 -11.17
C MET A 5 46.19 60.10 -10.33
N GLU A 6 44.98 59.99 -9.79
CA GLU A 6 44.49 60.86 -8.73
C GLU A 6 44.42 60.05 -7.43
N PRO A 7 45.13 60.45 -6.36
CA PRO A 7 44.95 59.91 -5.02
C PRO A 7 44.24 60.95 -4.14
N THR A 8 43.29 60.55 -3.30
CA THR A 8 42.99 61.29 -2.07
C THR A 8 42.46 60.34 -1.00
N VAL A 9 43.29 60.13 0.01
CA VAL A 9 42.98 59.54 1.31
C VAL A 9 42.70 60.69 2.27
N LEU A 10 41.59 60.68 3.03
CA LEU A 10 41.48 61.53 4.21
C LEU A 10 40.67 60.90 5.36
N ARG A 11 41.44 60.36 6.30
CA ARG A 11 41.43 60.49 7.78
C ARG A 11 40.10 60.46 8.58
N ARG A 12 40.07 59.44 9.45
CA ARG A 12 39.83 59.45 10.92
C ARG A 12 38.92 60.53 11.53
N GLY A 13 37.90 60.05 12.25
CA GLY A 13 37.29 60.74 13.39
C GLY A 13 36.57 59.76 14.31
N ILE A 14 37.19 59.43 15.46
CA ILE A 14 36.53 58.79 16.60
C ILE A 14 35.97 59.93 17.45
N ALA A 15 34.67 59.93 17.76
CA ALA A 15 34.11 60.72 18.86
C ALA A 15 32.90 60.01 19.50
N ARG A 16 32.95 59.93 20.83
CA ARG A 16 31.95 59.36 21.74
C ARG A 16 30.84 60.39 22.03
N SER A 17 29.59 59.95 22.06
CA SER A 17 28.47 60.56 22.83
C SER A 17 27.36 59.50 22.95
N ALA A 18 27.13 58.89 24.13
CA ALA A 18 26.34 59.40 25.26
C ALA A 18 24.83 59.56 24.93
N GLY A 19 24.07 58.48 25.18
CA GLY A 19 22.75 58.44 25.83
C GLY A 19 21.56 59.20 25.23
N CYS A 20 20.53 58.45 24.82
CA CYS A 20 19.18 58.59 25.37
C CYS A 20 18.29 57.42 24.91
N ALA A 21 17.59 56.81 25.86
CA ALA A 21 16.73 55.66 25.68
C ALA A 21 15.45 56.02 24.92
N VAL A 22 15.11 55.23 23.90
CA VAL A 22 13.73 54.99 23.49
C VAL A 22 13.56 53.49 23.39
N VAL A 23 12.87 52.92 24.37
CA VAL A 23 12.44 51.51 24.38
C VAL A 23 11.32 51.39 23.35
N ALA A 24 11.67 51.06 22.11
CA ALA A 24 10.72 50.54 21.14
C ALA A 24 10.66 49.02 21.33
N ALA A 25 9.63 48.56 22.05
CA ALA A 25 9.32 47.15 22.18
C ALA A 25 8.88 46.60 20.80
N VAL A 26 9.85 46.17 20.00
CA VAL A 26 9.60 45.33 18.83
C VAL A 26 9.37 43.91 19.36
N THR A 27 8.11 43.56 19.55
CA THR A 27 7.70 42.18 19.77
C THR A 27 8.00 41.39 18.49
N CYS A 28 9.17 40.75 18.43
CA CYS A 28 9.43 39.67 17.49
C CYS A 28 8.45 38.54 17.80
N LEU A 29 7.34 38.49 17.06
CA LEU A 29 6.55 37.27 16.92
C LEU A 29 7.47 36.23 16.27
N PRO A 30 7.77 35.09 16.90
CA PRO A 30 8.30 33.97 16.15
C PRO A 30 7.18 33.54 15.19
N LEU A 31 7.38 33.73 13.88
CA LEU A 31 6.65 32.96 12.88
C LEU A 31 7.03 31.50 13.13
N LEU A 32 6.22 30.81 13.92
CA LEU A 32 6.26 29.38 14.04
C LEU A 32 5.85 28.85 12.66
N ALA A 33 6.85 28.56 11.82
CA ALA A 33 6.64 27.84 10.59
C ALA A 33 5.95 26.54 10.97
N ALA A 34 4.67 26.40 10.60
CA ALA A 34 3.98 25.14 10.66
C ALA A 34 4.75 24.20 9.73
N ALA A 35 5.67 23.42 10.28
CA ALA A 35 6.16 22.24 9.60
C ALA A 35 4.90 21.42 9.24
N PRO A 36 4.76 20.94 7.99
CA PRO A 36 3.67 20.06 7.67
C PRO A 36 3.73 18.92 8.68
N ALA A 37 2.64 18.71 9.43
CA ALA A 37 2.52 17.56 10.29
C ALA A 37 2.72 16.33 9.40
N GLY A 38 3.91 15.73 9.48
CA GLY A 38 4.20 14.50 8.76
C GLY A 38 3.17 13.49 9.21
N ALA A 39 2.33 13.02 8.28
CA ALA A 39 1.53 11.83 8.52
C ALA A 39 2.48 10.77 9.08
N ALA A 40 2.08 10.10 10.16
CA ALA A 40 2.85 8.98 10.68
C ALA A 40 3.16 8.05 9.50
N PRO A 41 4.42 7.59 9.33
CA PRO A 41 4.77 6.72 8.22
C PRO A 41 3.80 5.54 8.24
N GLY A 42 3.03 5.38 7.17
CA GLY A 42 2.21 4.19 6.98
C GLY A 42 3.11 2.95 7.06
N ALA A 43 2.53 1.81 7.43
CA ALA A 43 3.27 0.55 7.38
C ALA A 43 3.88 0.37 5.97
N PRO A 44 5.12 -0.13 5.87
CA PRO A 44 5.77 -0.30 4.57
C PRO A 44 4.98 -1.26 3.68
N GLY A 45 5.06 -1.05 2.39
CA GLY A 45 4.54 -1.97 1.38
C GLY A 45 5.66 -2.89 0.85
N GLU A 46 5.24 -3.92 0.12
CA GLU A 46 6.12 -4.86 -0.57
C GLU A 46 6.05 -4.61 -2.08
N VAL A 47 7.20 -4.41 -2.71
CA VAL A 47 7.31 -4.09 -4.14
C VAL A 47 8.13 -5.12 -4.87
N GLN A 48 7.54 -5.79 -5.85
CA GLN A 48 8.25 -6.65 -6.80
C GLN A 48 8.52 -5.89 -8.10
N ILE A 49 9.76 -5.90 -8.60
CA ILE A 49 10.11 -5.20 -9.84
C ILE A 49 10.28 -6.22 -10.97
N VAL A 50 9.54 -6.05 -12.06
CA VAL A 50 9.60 -6.91 -13.26
C VAL A 50 10.35 -6.20 -14.38
N HIS A 51 11.37 -6.86 -14.94
CA HIS A 51 12.13 -6.34 -16.07
C HIS A 51 11.72 -6.97 -17.40
N GLY A 52 10.88 -6.27 -18.17
CA GLY A 52 10.39 -6.72 -19.48
C GLY A 52 11.18 -6.22 -20.70
N VAL A 53 12.29 -5.50 -20.51
CA VAL A 53 13.02 -4.85 -21.62
C VAL A 53 14.21 -5.72 -22.06
N ARG A 54 13.98 -6.59 -23.06
CA ARG A 54 15.01 -7.47 -23.62
C ARG A 54 16.23 -6.69 -24.12
N GLY A 55 17.43 -7.24 -23.91
CA GLY A 55 18.69 -6.62 -24.33
C GLY A 55 19.17 -5.45 -23.46
N LEU A 56 18.48 -5.14 -22.35
CA LEU A 56 18.89 -4.11 -21.41
C LEU A 56 19.32 -4.73 -20.07
N LEU A 57 20.58 -4.55 -19.68
CA LEU A 57 21.00 -4.71 -18.28
C LEU A 57 20.78 -3.39 -17.55
N ALA A 58 20.02 -3.41 -16.46
CA ALA A 58 19.59 -2.23 -15.75
C ALA A 58 20.20 -2.12 -14.34
N ASP A 59 20.54 -0.89 -13.94
CA ASP A 59 20.70 -0.53 -12.53
C ASP A 59 19.45 0.22 -12.09
N VAL A 60 18.84 -0.25 -10.99
CA VAL A 60 17.60 0.33 -10.45
C VAL A 60 17.92 1.07 -9.17
N TRP A 61 17.43 2.31 -9.11
CA TRP A 61 17.62 3.22 -8.00
C TRP A 61 16.26 3.67 -7.48
N ILE A 62 16.12 3.71 -6.16
CA ILE A 62 14.94 4.25 -5.46
C ILE A 62 15.44 5.35 -4.54
N ASP A 63 14.90 6.56 -4.69
CA ASP A 63 15.26 7.77 -3.94
C ASP A 63 16.77 8.06 -3.92
N GLY A 64 17.43 7.83 -5.05
CA GLY A 64 18.87 8.06 -5.19
C GLY A 64 19.75 6.99 -4.53
N ARG A 65 19.19 5.91 -3.98
CA ARG A 65 19.94 4.72 -3.53
C ARG A 65 19.81 3.59 -4.54
N GLN A 66 20.93 2.97 -4.91
CA GLN A 66 20.92 1.79 -5.77
C GLN A 66 20.36 0.60 -5.00
N VAL A 67 19.28 0.02 -5.51
CA VAL A 67 18.63 -1.16 -4.92
C VAL A 67 18.97 -2.43 -5.69
N LEU A 68 19.17 -2.32 -7.01
CA LEU A 68 19.53 -3.45 -7.87
C LEU A 68 20.69 -3.04 -8.79
N SER A 69 21.63 -3.96 -8.98
CA SER A 69 22.76 -3.81 -9.89
C SER A 69 22.71 -4.91 -10.95
N ALA A 70 23.03 -4.57 -12.19
CA ALA A 70 23.09 -5.52 -13.31
C ALA A 70 21.83 -6.41 -13.39
N PHE A 71 20.66 -5.80 -13.20
CA PHE A 71 19.38 -6.49 -13.27
C PHE A 71 19.11 -6.90 -14.73
N ALA A 72 19.17 -8.21 -14.99
CA ALA A 72 18.92 -8.79 -16.29
C ALA A 72 17.42 -8.75 -16.65
N PRO A 73 17.08 -8.68 -17.94
CA PRO A 73 15.70 -8.76 -18.39
C PRO A 73 15.11 -10.15 -18.13
N GLU A 74 13.79 -10.24 -18.21
CA GLU A 74 13.00 -11.46 -17.96
C GLU A 74 13.13 -12.00 -16.54
N ARG A 75 13.38 -11.09 -15.60
CA ARG A 75 13.45 -11.41 -14.18
C ARG A 75 12.51 -10.56 -13.36
N VAL A 76 12.16 -11.12 -12.22
CA VAL A 76 11.45 -10.42 -11.16
C VAL A 76 12.34 -10.45 -9.93
N THR A 77 12.29 -9.39 -9.13
CA THR A 77 12.98 -9.34 -7.86
C THR A 77 12.22 -10.12 -6.79
N ASP A 78 12.93 -10.48 -5.73
CA ASP A 78 12.24 -10.74 -4.46
C ASP A 78 11.49 -9.46 -4.00
N PRO A 79 10.44 -9.60 -3.16
CA PRO A 79 9.75 -8.45 -2.58
C PRO A 79 10.73 -7.49 -1.90
N LEU A 80 10.64 -6.22 -2.27
CA LEU A 80 11.40 -5.13 -1.66
C LEU A 80 10.49 -4.38 -0.71
N THR A 81 10.85 -4.35 0.56
CA THR A 81 10.16 -3.53 1.56
C THR A 81 10.45 -2.04 1.29
N VAL A 82 9.41 -1.28 0.92
CA VAL A 82 9.48 0.15 0.63
C VAL A 82 8.51 0.89 1.56
N SER A 83 8.91 2.04 2.09
CA SER A 83 8.01 2.84 2.92
C SER A 83 6.75 3.27 2.16
N ALA A 84 5.67 3.57 2.86
CA ALA A 84 4.49 4.13 2.21
C ALA A 84 4.77 5.56 1.68
N GLY A 85 4.28 5.86 0.49
CA GLY A 85 4.37 7.17 -0.16
C GLY A 85 4.93 7.13 -1.58
N ALA A 86 5.19 8.31 -2.12
CA ALA A 86 5.75 8.48 -3.45
C ALA A 86 7.27 8.40 -3.44
N HIS A 87 7.82 7.47 -4.21
CA HIS A 87 9.24 7.20 -4.36
C HIS A 87 9.72 7.52 -5.77
N THR A 88 10.93 8.06 -5.90
CA THR A 88 11.52 8.31 -7.22
C THR A 88 12.27 7.07 -7.67
N LEU A 89 11.75 6.40 -8.70
CA LEU A 89 12.41 5.25 -9.33
C LEU A 89 13.19 5.71 -10.56
N VAL A 90 14.47 5.35 -10.61
CA VAL A 90 15.36 5.68 -11.73
C VAL A 90 15.99 4.39 -12.27
N ILE A 91 15.93 4.23 -13.58
CA ILE A 91 16.55 3.12 -14.30
C ILE A 91 17.66 3.65 -15.18
N ARG A 92 18.84 3.05 -15.03
CA ARG A 92 20.03 3.34 -15.84
C ARG A 92 20.50 2.08 -16.53
N ARG A 93 21.21 2.22 -17.64
CA ARG A 93 21.93 1.09 -18.23
C ARG A 93 23.10 0.74 -17.31
N HIS A 94 23.27 -0.55 -17.04
CA HIS A 94 24.36 -1.02 -16.20
C HIS A 94 25.72 -0.56 -16.74
N GLY A 95 26.61 -0.12 -15.83
CA GLY A 95 27.95 0.35 -16.16
C GLY A 95 28.02 1.75 -16.79
N THR A 96 26.89 2.48 -16.87
CA THR A 96 26.93 3.88 -17.30
C THR A 96 27.44 4.81 -16.20
N PRO A 97 28.21 5.87 -16.54
CA PRO A 97 28.66 6.86 -15.56
C PRO A 97 27.49 7.54 -14.84
N SER A 98 27.68 7.93 -13.58
CA SER A 98 26.64 8.58 -12.76
C SER A 98 26.06 9.87 -13.35
N ALA A 99 26.85 10.59 -14.15
CA ALA A 99 26.45 11.81 -14.85
C ALA A 99 25.60 11.55 -16.11
N ALA A 100 25.51 10.29 -16.57
CA ALA A 100 24.72 9.95 -17.75
C ALA A 100 23.22 10.12 -17.46
N LYS A 101 22.49 10.58 -18.48
CA LYS A 101 21.03 10.71 -18.41
C LYS A 101 20.40 9.33 -18.14
N PRO A 102 19.50 9.21 -17.15
CA PRO A 102 18.75 7.97 -16.94
C PRO A 102 17.94 7.56 -18.16
N LEU A 103 17.74 6.25 -18.31
CA LEU A 103 16.85 5.70 -19.34
C LEU A 103 15.39 5.98 -19.02
N LEU A 104 15.05 5.87 -17.73
CA LEU A 104 13.72 6.12 -17.20
C LEU A 104 13.83 6.77 -15.83
N THR A 105 12.98 7.77 -15.61
CA THR A 105 12.68 8.31 -14.29
C THR A 105 11.16 8.27 -14.14
N GLY A 106 10.67 7.66 -13.08
CA GLY A 106 9.25 7.52 -12.79
C GLY A 106 8.96 7.66 -11.30
N VAL A 107 7.68 7.81 -10.98
CA VAL A 107 7.19 7.82 -9.60
C VAL A 107 6.60 6.45 -9.29
N LEU A 108 7.05 5.84 -8.21
CA LEU A 108 6.51 4.62 -7.61
C LEU A 108 5.70 5.04 -6.39
N ASP A 109 4.37 5.00 -6.48
CA ASP A 109 3.49 5.32 -5.36
C ASP A 109 3.13 4.02 -4.62
N VAL A 110 3.53 3.93 -3.35
CA VAL A 110 3.35 2.75 -2.51
C VAL A 110 2.34 3.07 -1.42
N ALA A 111 1.15 2.50 -1.51
CA ALA A 111 0.18 2.60 -0.43
C ALA A 111 0.63 1.79 0.80
N ALA A 112 0.17 2.18 1.98
CA ALA A 112 0.55 1.52 3.22
C ALA A 112 0.12 0.04 3.22
N SER A 113 1.05 -0.85 3.59
CA SER A 113 0.88 -2.31 3.55
C SER A 113 0.49 -2.89 2.18
N ALA A 114 0.67 -2.14 1.09
CA ALA A 114 0.30 -2.61 -0.24
C ALA A 114 1.32 -3.60 -0.79
N HIS A 115 0.82 -4.60 -1.50
CA HIS A 115 1.63 -5.49 -2.34
C HIS A 115 1.52 -5.02 -3.78
N VAL A 116 2.64 -4.58 -4.35
CA VAL A 116 2.68 -3.91 -5.65
C VAL A 116 3.70 -4.56 -6.56
N THR A 117 3.28 -4.84 -7.79
CA THR A 117 4.21 -5.16 -8.87
C THR A 117 4.52 -3.90 -9.69
N ALA A 118 5.78 -3.52 -9.76
CA ALA A 118 6.29 -2.46 -10.62
C ALA A 118 6.88 -3.05 -11.90
N GLY A 119 6.20 -2.87 -13.02
CA GLY A 119 6.61 -3.38 -14.33
C GLY A 119 7.38 -2.37 -15.16
N ILE A 120 8.51 -2.81 -15.71
CA ILE A 120 9.34 -2.03 -16.63
C ILE A 120 9.19 -2.63 -18.03
N GLY A 121 8.48 -1.92 -18.91
CA GLY A 121 8.16 -2.37 -20.26
C GLY A 121 8.63 -1.42 -21.34
N LEU A 122 8.25 -1.68 -22.59
CA LEU A 122 8.51 -0.83 -23.75
C LEU A 122 7.19 -0.31 -24.33
N ASN A 123 7.13 1.00 -24.62
CA ASN A 123 5.97 1.57 -25.31
C ASN A 123 6.08 1.37 -26.83
N SER A 124 5.04 1.77 -27.56
CA SER A 124 4.95 1.68 -29.03
C SER A 124 6.05 2.40 -29.83
N ALA A 125 6.91 3.18 -29.16
CA ALA A 125 8.06 3.84 -29.74
C ALA A 125 9.40 3.20 -29.31
N GLY A 126 9.36 1.99 -28.74
CA GLY A 126 10.52 1.29 -28.19
C GLY A 126 11.18 1.99 -27.00
N ARG A 127 10.48 2.90 -26.29
CA ARG A 127 11.02 3.60 -25.12
C ARG A 127 10.58 2.91 -23.82
N PRO A 128 11.49 2.73 -22.84
CA PRO A 128 11.13 2.19 -21.54
C PRO A 128 10.06 3.01 -20.83
N PHE A 129 9.14 2.35 -20.14
CA PHE A 129 8.19 2.97 -19.24
C PHE A 129 8.10 2.21 -17.91
N LEU A 130 7.54 2.88 -16.90
CA LEU A 130 7.16 2.28 -15.61
C LEU A 130 5.63 2.22 -15.53
N THR A 131 5.11 1.12 -15.02
CA THR A 131 3.72 0.96 -14.60
C THR A 131 3.68 0.18 -13.29
N THR A 132 2.61 0.35 -12.53
CA THR A 132 2.41 -0.35 -11.26
C THR A 132 1.05 -1.01 -11.24
N TRP A 133 0.99 -2.16 -10.57
CA TRP A 133 -0.26 -2.87 -10.34
C TRP A 133 -0.35 -3.27 -8.88
N ASP A 134 -1.52 -3.03 -8.30
CA ASP A 134 -1.88 -3.51 -6.97
C ASP A 134 -2.22 -5.00 -7.05
N ASP A 135 -1.37 -5.84 -6.46
CA ASP A 135 -1.50 -7.28 -6.48
C ASP A 135 -2.64 -7.78 -5.60
N ASP A 136 -2.98 -7.05 -4.54
CA ASP A 136 -4.13 -7.34 -3.68
C ASP A 136 -5.43 -7.19 -4.47
N THR A 137 -5.62 -6.02 -5.08
CA THR A 137 -6.83 -5.71 -5.82
C THR A 137 -6.99 -6.61 -7.06
N ALA A 138 -5.88 -6.93 -7.75
CA ALA A 138 -5.90 -7.83 -8.90
C ALA A 138 -6.25 -9.27 -8.50
N SER A 139 -5.67 -9.77 -7.40
CA SER A 139 -5.76 -11.19 -7.03
C SER A 139 -7.00 -11.52 -6.20
N ALA A 140 -7.52 -10.56 -5.41
CA ALA A 140 -8.69 -10.74 -4.56
C ALA A 140 -9.89 -11.44 -5.25
N PRO A 141 -10.39 -10.98 -6.42
CA PRO A 141 -11.51 -11.64 -7.09
C PRO A 141 -11.16 -13.05 -7.61
N LEU A 142 -9.90 -13.30 -7.93
CA LEU A 142 -9.43 -14.59 -8.45
C LEU A 142 -9.30 -15.64 -7.35
N LEU A 143 -8.89 -15.20 -6.17
CA LEU A 143 -8.66 -16.02 -4.98
C LEU A 143 -9.90 -16.24 -4.12
N ALA A 144 -10.96 -15.47 -4.36
CA ALA A 144 -12.21 -15.54 -3.62
C ALA A 144 -12.71 -16.99 -3.43
N HIS A 145 -13.00 -17.39 -2.19
CA HIS A 145 -13.49 -18.72 -1.82
C HIS A 145 -12.52 -19.86 -2.16
N GLY A 146 -11.22 -19.67 -1.92
CA GLY A 146 -10.17 -20.66 -2.19
C GLY A 146 -9.92 -20.89 -3.68
N GLY A 147 -10.12 -19.83 -4.47
CA GLY A 147 -9.94 -19.83 -5.91
C GLY A 147 -8.47 -19.86 -6.35
N SER A 148 -8.26 -19.91 -7.65
CA SER A 148 -6.96 -19.78 -8.31
C SER A 148 -7.21 -19.06 -9.63
N GLY A 149 -6.17 -18.47 -10.20
CA GLY A 149 -6.35 -17.68 -11.40
C GLY A 149 -5.08 -17.44 -12.17
N ILE A 150 -5.28 -16.83 -13.33
CA ILE A 150 -4.21 -16.29 -14.16
C ILE A 150 -4.53 -14.81 -14.35
N GLU A 151 -3.54 -13.97 -14.05
CA GLU A 151 -3.56 -12.53 -14.30
C GLU A 151 -2.57 -12.23 -15.43
N VAL A 152 -2.99 -11.50 -16.45
CA VAL A 152 -2.14 -11.13 -17.59
C VAL A 152 -1.88 -9.63 -17.54
N ARG A 153 -0.62 -9.23 -17.67
CA ARG A 153 -0.14 -7.84 -17.64
C ARG A 153 0.67 -7.53 -18.89
N ASP A 154 0.36 -6.42 -19.55
CA ASP A 154 1.04 -6.05 -20.80
C ASP A 154 2.20 -5.06 -20.57
N LEU A 155 3.43 -5.52 -20.78
CA LEU A 155 4.66 -4.73 -20.79
C LEU A 155 5.31 -4.63 -22.19
N ALA A 156 4.69 -5.24 -23.20
CA ALA A 156 5.28 -5.36 -24.52
C ALA A 156 5.04 -4.10 -25.36
N ASP A 157 6.00 -3.82 -26.25
CA ASP A 157 5.77 -2.97 -27.40
C ASP A 157 5.04 -3.81 -28.46
N ALA A 158 3.72 -3.85 -28.35
CA ALA A 158 2.86 -4.55 -29.28
C ALA A 158 1.56 -3.75 -29.53
N PRO A 159 0.89 -3.99 -30.67
CA PRO A 159 -0.52 -3.63 -30.80
C PRO A 159 -1.34 -4.29 -29.69
N SER A 160 -2.56 -3.79 -29.46
CA SER A 160 -3.49 -4.39 -28.50
C SER A 160 -3.56 -5.91 -28.65
N VAL A 161 -3.56 -6.64 -27.55
CA VAL A 161 -3.50 -8.10 -27.51
C VAL A 161 -4.80 -8.68 -26.98
N ARG A 162 -5.17 -9.85 -27.48
CA ARG A 162 -6.29 -10.65 -26.98
C ARG A 162 -5.74 -11.96 -26.45
N VAL A 163 -5.92 -12.20 -25.17
CA VAL A 163 -5.47 -13.44 -24.53
C VAL A 163 -6.64 -14.38 -24.31
N VAL A 164 -6.44 -15.63 -24.71
CA VAL A 164 -7.44 -16.70 -24.61
C VAL A 164 -6.89 -17.79 -23.69
N ILE A 165 -7.64 -18.12 -22.65
CA ILE A 165 -7.29 -19.12 -21.63
C ILE A 165 -8.38 -20.20 -21.62
N ASP A 166 -8.02 -21.42 -22.01
CA ASP A 166 -8.95 -22.55 -22.18
C ASP A 166 -10.17 -22.21 -23.04
N GLY A 167 -9.94 -21.46 -24.14
CA GLY A 167 -11.01 -21.02 -25.04
C GLY A 167 -11.82 -19.81 -24.56
N ARG A 168 -11.58 -19.29 -23.35
CA ARG A 168 -12.23 -18.08 -22.82
C ARG A 168 -11.35 -16.86 -23.09
N SER A 169 -11.89 -15.85 -23.74
CA SER A 169 -11.17 -14.59 -24.01
C SER A 169 -11.21 -13.68 -22.79
N LEU A 170 -10.06 -13.12 -22.42
CA LEU A 170 -9.98 -11.92 -21.60
C LEU A 170 -10.42 -10.69 -22.40
N PRO A 171 -10.74 -9.56 -21.73
CA PRO A 171 -10.78 -8.26 -22.38
C PRO A 171 -9.50 -8.02 -23.20
N VAL A 172 -9.65 -7.27 -24.31
CA VAL A 172 -8.49 -6.84 -25.10
C VAL A 172 -7.65 -5.91 -24.25
N LEU A 173 -6.34 -6.16 -24.21
CA LEU A 173 -5.38 -5.38 -23.44
C LEU A 173 -4.54 -4.50 -24.36
N SER A 174 -4.32 -3.27 -23.92
CA SER A 174 -3.29 -2.36 -24.43
C SER A 174 -2.10 -2.33 -23.48
N THR A 175 -0.99 -1.75 -23.91
CA THR A 175 0.21 -1.59 -23.07
C THR A 175 -0.15 -0.97 -21.71
N LYS A 176 0.40 -1.55 -20.62
CA LYS A 176 0.14 -1.23 -19.19
C LYS A 176 -1.15 -1.78 -18.61
N GLU A 177 -2.07 -2.30 -19.43
CA GLU A 177 -3.30 -2.87 -18.93
C GLU A 177 -3.09 -4.28 -18.39
N GLN A 178 -4.05 -4.72 -17.58
CA GLN A 178 -4.10 -6.06 -17.03
C GLN A 178 -5.52 -6.62 -17.09
N ALA A 179 -5.62 -7.95 -17.13
CA ALA A 179 -6.87 -8.66 -16.91
C ALA A 179 -6.61 -10.06 -16.39
N GLY A 180 -7.55 -10.55 -15.58
CA GLY A 180 -7.48 -11.87 -14.99
C GLY A 180 -8.71 -12.71 -15.24
N ILE A 181 -8.54 -14.02 -15.07
CA ILE A 181 -9.65 -14.97 -15.04
C ILE A 181 -9.39 -16.06 -14.01
N ARG A 182 -10.46 -16.47 -13.35
CA ARG A 182 -10.43 -17.64 -12.47
C ARG A 182 -10.21 -18.91 -13.27
N THR A 183 -9.39 -19.77 -12.72
CA THR A 183 -9.04 -21.06 -13.27
C THR A 183 -9.21 -22.14 -12.21
N GLY A 184 -9.26 -23.40 -12.66
CA GLY A 184 -9.09 -24.53 -11.76
C GLY A 184 -7.63 -24.69 -11.34
N ILE A 185 -7.36 -25.74 -10.57
CA ILE A 185 -6.00 -26.24 -10.36
C ILE A 185 -5.66 -27.12 -11.55
N GLY A 186 -4.48 -26.94 -12.15
CA GLY A 186 -4.04 -27.78 -13.24
C GLY A 186 -3.21 -27.02 -14.25
N SER A 187 -3.26 -27.49 -15.50
CA SER A 187 -2.52 -26.90 -16.61
C SER A 187 -3.51 -26.25 -17.57
N HIS A 188 -3.32 -24.95 -17.81
CA HIS A 188 -4.24 -24.13 -18.60
C HIS A 188 -3.57 -23.70 -19.89
N ARG A 189 -4.30 -23.86 -20.99
CA ARG A 189 -3.80 -23.51 -22.31
C ARG A 189 -4.01 -22.03 -22.54
N VAL A 190 -2.92 -21.29 -22.71
CA VAL A 190 -2.94 -19.84 -22.96
C VAL A 190 -2.45 -19.53 -24.36
N GLU A 191 -3.16 -18.64 -25.03
CA GLU A 191 -2.88 -18.22 -26.39
C GLU A 191 -2.97 -16.69 -26.50
N VAL A 192 -2.00 -16.08 -27.17
CA VAL A 192 -1.94 -14.62 -27.36
C VAL A 192 -2.14 -14.30 -28.83
N TRP A 193 -3.15 -13.48 -29.10
CA TRP A 193 -3.60 -13.08 -30.42
C TRP A 193 -3.56 -11.56 -30.57
N THR A 194 -3.61 -11.07 -31.81
CA THR A 194 -3.88 -9.66 -32.06
C THR A 194 -5.28 -9.30 -31.58
N GLY A 195 -5.42 -8.12 -30.98
CA GLY A 195 -6.64 -7.67 -30.29
C GLY A 195 -7.87 -7.71 -31.18
N ALA A 196 -7.77 -7.10 -32.37
CA ALA A 196 -8.85 -7.04 -33.36
C ALA A 196 -8.77 -8.15 -34.43
N GLY A 197 -7.82 -9.08 -34.35
CA GLY A 197 -7.53 -10.02 -35.43
C GLY A 197 -7.51 -11.48 -35.02
N ASN A 198 -7.28 -12.32 -36.03
CA ASN A 198 -7.10 -13.77 -35.90
C ASN A 198 -5.64 -14.19 -36.13
N THR A 199 -4.72 -13.24 -36.05
CA THR A 199 -3.29 -13.55 -36.15
C THR A 199 -2.77 -13.89 -34.77
N ARG A 200 -2.16 -15.05 -34.66
CA ARG A 200 -1.51 -15.48 -33.45
C ARG A 200 -0.16 -14.79 -33.30
N ILE A 201 0.08 -14.22 -32.11
CA ILE A 201 1.31 -13.47 -31.80
C ILE A 201 2.36 -14.38 -31.16
N LEU A 202 1.93 -15.21 -30.20
CA LEU A 202 2.81 -16.15 -29.48
C LEU A 202 2.31 -17.59 -29.63
N PRO A 203 3.21 -18.60 -29.60
CA PRO A 203 2.84 -20.00 -29.52
C PRO A 203 1.91 -20.32 -28.34
N ALA A 204 1.34 -21.54 -28.33
CA ALA A 204 0.47 -21.98 -27.24
C ALA A 204 1.37 -22.42 -26.13
N HIS A 205 1.06 -21.97 -24.93
CA HIS A 205 1.79 -22.40 -23.77
C HIS A 205 0.82 -22.94 -22.73
N GLN A 206 1.33 -23.91 -21.98
CA GLN A 206 0.64 -24.50 -20.86
C GLN A 206 1.14 -23.80 -19.60
N VAL A 207 0.21 -23.23 -18.83
CA VAL A 207 0.50 -22.51 -17.60
C VAL A 207 -0.05 -23.30 -16.43
N PRO A 208 0.80 -23.74 -15.50
CA PRO A 208 0.35 -24.40 -14.29
C PRO A 208 -0.29 -23.39 -13.34
N THR A 209 -1.39 -23.79 -12.71
CA THR A 209 -2.03 -23.07 -11.61
C THR A 209 -2.15 -24.01 -10.42
N GLN A 210 -1.95 -23.45 -9.24
CA GLN A 210 -2.00 -24.16 -7.97
C GLN A 210 -3.11 -23.59 -7.12
N ARG A 211 -3.56 -24.38 -6.15
CA ARG A 211 -4.58 -23.95 -5.18
C ARG A 211 -4.15 -22.66 -4.52
N ASN A 212 -5.06 -21.70 -4.42
CA ASN A 212 -4.85 -20.41 -3.76
C ASN A 212 -3.68 -19.58 -4.33
N VAL A 213 -3.32 -19.81 -5.59
CA VAL A 213 -2.28 -19.05 -6.29
C VAL A 213 -2.87 -18.35 -7.50
N VAL A 214 -2.46 -17.11 -7.71
CA VAL A 214 -2.65 -16.41 -8.98
C VAL A 214 -1.32 -16.43 -9.73
N THR A 215 -1.31 -16.98 -10.94
CA THR A 215 -0.13 -16.93 -11.81
C THR A 215 -0.19 -15.65 -12.64
N GLY A 216 0.77 -14.74 -12.42
CA GLY A 216 0.97 -13.55 -13.22
C GLY A 216 1.75 -13.85 -14.49
N ILE A 217 1.22 -13.45 -15.63
CA ILE A 217 1.85 -13.54 -16.95
C ILE A 217 2.15 -12.13 -17.44
N TYR A 218 3.41 -11.82 -17.67
CA TYR A 218 3.87 -10.53 -18.18
C TYR A 218 4.22 -10.69 -19.66
N LEU A 219 3.48 -10.03 -20.54
CA LEU A 219 3.82 -9.97 -21.97
C LEU A 219 4.97 -8.97 -22.15
N ILE A 220 6.02 -9.38 -22.84
CA ILE A 220 7.28 -8.60 -22.96
C ILE A 220 7.84 -8.66 -24.38
N GLY A 221 8.81 -7.79 -24.65
CA GLY A 221 9.50 -7.72 -25.94
C GLY A 221 8.84 -6.75 -26.92
N ILE A 222 9.17 -6.88 -28.20
CA ILE A 222 8.75 -5.98 -29.27
C ILE A 222 8.13 -6.79 -30.41
N ALA A 223 6.96 -6.37 -30.91
CA ALA A 223 6.27 -7.03 -32.00
C ALA A 223 7.03 -6.88 -33.33
N ALA A 224 7.57 -5.69 -33.58
CA ALA A 224 8.22 -5.34 -34.85
C ALA A 224 9.51 -6.11 -35.14
N ASP A 225 10.21 -6.62 -34.12
CA ASP A 225 11.46 -7.38 -34.27
C ASP A 225 11.29 -8.89 -33.99
N SER A 226 10.04 -9.36 -33.87
CA SER A 226 9.71 -10.75 -33.53
C SER A 226 10.32 -11.24 -32.20
N SER A 227 10.60 -10.32 -31.27
CA SER A 227 11.11 -10.62 -29.93
C SER A 227 10.01 -10.69 -28.87
N LEU A 228 8.75 -10.88 -29.26
CA LEU A 228 7.71 -11.06 -28.25
C LEU A 228 7.91 -12.34 -27.46
N GLY A 229 7.54 -12.28 -26.20
CA GLY A 229 7.57 -13.40 -25.29
C GLY A 229 6.76 -13.09 -24.04
N TRP A 230 6.93 -13.93 -23.04
CA TRP A 230 6.29 -13.71 -21.76
C TRP A 230 7.13 -14.22 -20.59
N LEU A 231 6.84 -13.72 -19.41
CA LEU A 231 7.35 -14.22 -18.15
C LEU A 231 6.16 -14.67 -17.30
N ALA A 232 6.26 -15.83 -16.68
CA ALA A 232 5.23 -16.33 -15.77
C ALA A 232 5.83 -16.49 -14.37
N GLN A 233 5.11 -16.03 -13.35
CA GLN A 233 5.45 -16.25 -11.96
C GLN A 233 4.19 -16.25 -11.09
N PRO A 234 4.21 -16.89 -9.91
CA PRO A 234 3.20 -16.65 -8.90
C PRO A 234 3.20 -15.16 -8.52
N LEU A 235 2.02 -14.56 -8.41
CA LEU A 235 1.87 -13.26 -7.75
C LEU A 235 1.96 -13.46 -6.23
N ASP A 236 2.42 -12.41 -5.54
CA ASP A 236 2.53 -12.37 -4.08
C ASP A 236 1.56 -11.34 -3.50
N PRO A 237 0.24 -11.61 -3.54
CA PRO A 237 -0.73 -10.67 -3.06
C PRO A 237 -0.73 -10.62 -1.52
N GLY A 238 -1.11 -9.46 -1.00
CA GLY A 238 -1.10 -9.17 0.41
C GLY A 238 -2.28 -9.74 1.21
N PRO A 239 -2.41 -9.26 2.46
CA PRO A 239 -3.43 -9.76 3.37
C PRO A 239 -4.86 -9.45 2.91
N ALA A 240 -5.08 -8.42 2.10
CA ALA A 240 -6.40 -8.07 1.62
C ALA A 240 -6.95 -9.13 0.64
N ALA A 241 -6.13 -9.61 -0.29
CA ALA A 241 -6.50 -10.73 -1.15
C ALA A 241 -6.59 -12.05 -0.36
N ALA A 242 -5.67 -12.28 0.58
CA ALA A 242 -5.68 -13.48 1.43
C ALA A 242 -6.99 -13.60 2.24
N ALA A 243 -7.54 -12.49 2.72
CA ALA A 243 -8.81 -12.46 3.44
C ALA A 243 -9.99 -12.98 2.59
N MET A 244 -9.93 -12.81 1.26
CA MET A 244 -10.96 -13.33 0.34
C MET A 244 -10.88 -14.84 0.13
N MET A 245 -9.75 -15.49 0.46
CA MET A 245 -9.59 -16.93 0.34
C MET A 245 -10.46 -17.71 1.34
N VAL A 246 -10.87 -17.06 2.44
CA VAL A 246 -11.62 -17.71 3.51
C VAL A 246 -13.00 -18.11 2.99
N VAL A 247 -13.27 -19.42 2.95
CA VAL A 247 -14.63 -19.94 2.77
C VAL A 247 -15.35 -19.74 4.11
N PRO A 248 -16.51 -19.05 4.17
CA PRO A 248 -17.23 -18.86 5.43
C PRO A 248 -17.58 -20.24 6.01
N MET A 249 -16.91 -20.60 7.09
CA MET A 249 -17.16 -21.82 7.82
C MET A 249 -18.26 -21.53 8.83
N ARG A 250 -19.45 -22.07 8.56
CA ARG A 250 -20.63 -22.06 9.46
C ARG A 250 -21.31 -20.69 9.62
N VAL A 251 -22.58 -20.61 9.26
CA VAL A 251 -23.49 -19.61 9.82
C VAL A 251 -24.09 -20.23 11.07
N GLU A 252 -23.74 -19.72 12.25
CA GLU A 252 -24.42 -20.10 13.48
C GLU A 252 -25.82 -19.51 13.47
N THR A 253 -26.78 -20.24 12.92
CA THR A 253 -28.20 -19.99 13.17
C THR A 253 -28.42 -20.27 14.65
N GLY A 254 -28.45 -19.22 15.46
CA GLY A 254 -28.57 -19.31 16.92
C GLY A 254 -29.69 -20.27 17.34
N ASN A 255 -29.44 -21.02 18.40
CA ASN A 255 -30.46 -21.80 19.11
C ASN A 255 -31.45 -20.80 19.73
N SER A 256 -32.48 -20.41 18.98
CA SER A 256 -33.62 -19.68 19.52
C SER A 256 -34.26 -20.56 20.58
N GLY A 257 -33.87 -20.34 21.84
CA GLY A 257 -34.21 -21.13 23.02
C GLY A 257 -35.72 -21.19 23.30
N LEU A 258 -36.45 -21.90 22.46
CA LEU A 258 -37.86 -22.26 22.62
C LEU A 258 -37.98 -23.73 23.08
N ALA A 259 -37.14 -24.13 24.03
CA ALA A 259 -37.55 -25.16 24.98
C ALA A 259 -38.23 -24.44 26.14
N ARG A 260 -39.48 -24.05 25.90
CA ARG A 260 -40.38 -23.56 26.94
C ARG A 260 -40.85 -24.79 27.70
N ASP A 261 -40.37 -24.95 28.94
CA ASP A 261 -41.02 -25.84 29.91
C ASP A 261 -42.48 -25.40 30.01
N THR A 262 -43.38 -26.24 29.51
CA THR A 262 -44.82 -26.05 29.69
C THR A 262 -45.18 -26.48 31.09
N ASP A 263 -45.12 -25.54 32.02
CA ASP A 263 -45.97 -25.54 33.20
C ASP A 263 -47.44 -25.53 32.74
N ARG A 264 -48.13 -26.66 32.93
CA ARG A 264 -49.59 -26.74 32.97
C ARG A 264 -50.02 -27.54 34.20
N SER A 265 -50.18 -26.78 35.29
CA SER A 265 -51.25 -26.83 36.30
C SER A 265 -52.19 -28.04 36.29
N GLY A 266 -52.25 -28.76 37.43
CA GLY A 266 -53.32 -29.71 37.73
C GLY A 266 -53.23 -30.42 39.09
N TRP A 267 -53.57 -29.70 40.17
CA TRP A 267 -54.28 -30.09 41.42
C TRP A 267 -53.80 -31.24 42.37
N SER A 268 -53.52 -30.80 43.62
CA SER A 268 -53.73 -31.43 44.96
C SER A 268 -52.73 -32.53 45.42
N VAL A 269 -52.10 -32.51 46.61
CA VAL A 269 -52.53 -32.11 47.98
C VAL A 269 -51.36 -31.61 48.88
N ASP A 270 -51.69 -30.74 49.84
CA ASP A 270 -50.96 -30.27 51.05
C ASP A 270 -50.78 -31.39 52.13
N PRO A 271 -50.10 -31.25 53.31
CA PRO A 271 -49.44 -30.07 53.92
C PRO A 271 -48.11 -30.31 54.72
N ALA A 272 -47.59 -29.21 55.28
CA ALA A 272 -46.81 -29.06 56.53
C ALA A 272 -45.32 -29.45 56.54
N TRP A 273 -44.44 -28.45 56.77
CA TRP A 273 -43.61 -28.28 57.98
C TRP A 273 -43.13 -26.82 58.06
N TYR A 274 -43.12 -26.28 59.29
CA TYR A 274 -42.83 -24.90 59.66
C TYR A 274 -41.32 -24.62 59.88
N ALA A 275 -40.99 -23.31 59.79
CA ALA A 275 -39.97 -22.58 60.59
C ALA A 275 -38.50 -22.78 60.17
N VAL A 276 -37.55 -21.83 60.20
CA VAL A 276 -37.28 -20.48 60.78
C VAL A 276 -36.18 -19.89 59.84
N GLY A 277 -36.17 -18.65 59.35
CA GLY A 277 -35.99 -17.36 60.03
C GLY A 277 -34.91 -16.54 59.27
N GLY A 278 -35.26 -15.33 58.79
CA GLY A 278 -34.66 -14.04 59.17
C GLY A 278 -33.45 -13.65 58.31
N GLY A 279 -33.24 -12.44 57.78
CA GLY A 279 -33.86 -11.12 57.82
C GLY A 279 -33.00 -10.19 56.93
N LEU A 280 -33.58 -9.18 56.27
CA LEU A 280 -33.35 -7.73 56.54
C LEU A 280 -31.96 -7.19 56.06
N LEU A 281 -31.71 -6.08 55.34
CA LEU A 281 -32.43 -4.97 54.67
C LEU A 281 -31.36 -4.10 53.92
N ILE A 282 -31.79 -3.33 52.90
CA ILE A 282 -31.37 -1.94 52.49
C ILE A 282 -29.89 -1.74 52.05
N GLY A 283 -29.53 -1.15 50.92
CA GLY A 283 -30.17 -0.11 50.09
C GLY A 283 -29.30 1.16 50.14
N SER A 284 -28.83 1.65 48.99
CA SER A 284 -28.32 3.03 48.89
C SER A 284 -28.59 3.59 47.49
N ALA A 285 -29.53 4.52 47.48
CA ALA A 285 -29.97 5.29 46.34
C ALA A 285 -29.18 6.60 46.20
N ALA A 286 -29.22 7.11 44.95
CA ALA A 286 -29.29 8.51 44.56
C ALA A 286 -28.12 9.45 44.91
N LEU A 287 -27.38 9.84 43.87
CA LEU A 287 -26.65 11.10 43.84
C LEU A 287 -27.20 11.97 42.72
N ALA A 288 -27.88 13.06 43.08
CA ALA A 288 -28.13 14.18 42.18
C ALA A 288 -28.25 15.49 42.96
N ARG A 289 -27.43 16.47 42.55
CA ARG A 289 -27.67 17.93 42.65
C ARG A 289 -27.58 18.51 44.09
N ARG A 290 -26.89 19.62 44.40
CA ARG A 290 -26.50 20.83 43.64
C ARG A 290 -25.39 21.59 44.40
N ARG A 291 -24.53 22.23 43.59
CA ARG A 291 -24.02 23.62 43.64
C ARG A 291 -23.39 24.20 44.93
N ARG A 292 -22.08 24.51 44.79
CA ARG A 292 -21.36 25.78 45.02
C ARG A 292 -21.66 26.57 46.31
N PHE A 293 -20.63 26.73 47.15
CA PHE A 293 -19.99 27.96 47.68
C PHE A 293 -18.99 27.47 48.77
N GLY A 294 -17.70 27.80 48.72
CA GLY A 294 -17.14 29.02 49.31
C GLY A 294 -16.43 28.67 50.63
N PRO A 295 -15.13 28.96 50.82
CA PRO A 295 -14.29 28.36 51.88
C PRO A 295 -14.16 29.26 53.13
N LEU A 296 -13.21 28.88 54.00
CA LEU A 296 -12.72 29.53 55.24
C LEU A 296 -13.39 28.93 56.49
N GLY A 297 -12.70 28.39 57.49
CA GLY A 297 -11.29 28.36 57.86
C GLY A 297 -11.23 28.10 59.37
N GLY A 298 -10.10 27.63 59.89
CA GLY A 298 -9.78 27.83 61.31
C GLY A 298 -9.81 26.60 62.23
N ARG A 299 -8.65 25.94 62.25
CA ARG A 299 -7.84 25.50 63.41
C ARG A 299 -8.34 24.42 64.40
N PRO A 300 -7.37 23.70 65.00
CA PRO A 300 -7.57 22.44 65.71
C PRO A 300 -7.34 22.53 67.23
N GLY A 301 -7.75 21.50 67.95
CA GLY A 301 -7.37 21.23 69.34
C GLY A 301 -8.07 19.96 69.80
N SER A 302 -7.32 18.87 70.02
CA SER A 302 -6.93 18.40 71.37
C SER A 302 -8.14 17.95 72.17
N GLY A 303 -8.30 16.70 72.58
CA GLY A 303 -7.33 15.70 72.99
C GLY A 303 -8.01 14.91 74.12
N ASP A 304 -7.64 13.65 74.25
CA ASP A 304 -7.66 12.80 75.44
C ASP A 304 -8.84 12.94 76.43
N LEU A 305 -9.63 11.88 76.54
CA LEU A 305 -9.59 10.91 77.65
C LEU A 305 -10.31 9.62 77.23
#